data_AF-A0A9W7E022-F1
#
_entry.id   AF-A0A9W7E022-F1
#
_cell.length_a   1.000
_cell.length_b   1.000
_cell.length_c   1.000
_cell.angle_alpha   90.00
_cell.angle_beta   90.00
_cell.angle_gamma   90.00
#
_symmetry.space_group_name_H-M   'P 1'
#
loop_
_entity.id
_entity.type
_entity.pdbx_description
1 polymer ?
#
loop_
_entity_poly.entity_id
_entity_poly.type
_entity_poly.pdbx_seq_one_letter_code
_entity_poly.pdbx_strand_id
1 'polypeptide(L)'
;MQSFTSLLFLVLFLVLCKSRSENTDSDLDTQRSDFLNWQRGISKIKLPSALLNSAPILKFRGGDGGCEPASSTCTSPVELDDLIEKLGSEFKAAIELNVKEHEEDCRKSCEIFYCGEGEGEGSREYRSYNMGSVPPEDFQNEFSFPLNLIRVTEDSSTLLTSSEAKNLVKVAESEGVLNGEYKSGKYKLGGDWLENLPKTLSLFNSLLKTHIYPELTSQFPQIISSPTVLRPHSVALLRYNSTHPRTDTHVDNGILAMTLALSYSGDFKGGGTYFEHLGKETVDMEIGGVTFRPGSVRHGGSKVTEGERYILGAFMLIEDKVEHVRRLKNRGAKFRGERKLEDAKRHFEWALELNPKCVTCLKDLSEVYLVMEDLENAELHINKALEFIPNDSDGLFSLGVILSKKEDVSGSITAYENSLKINEDDHELHYNLALKYAEVGSKDKELTCYENAVNVKPDYGPALLNWGSALAETENYDEASVKFRAALIDTEVTLKAAVNLATVDNLRANRLAVGGDLGGAVEVLKGSLEEVKKAILEGAVDKIVGSEGGEYLAKARKMVVELSVMLGQVFVGLKKLEEAEEVFREVTRERPEEVKGWMALGRILEMKEAEGEELEKIKSVVRELSGRG
;
A
#
# COMPACT_ATOMS: atom_id res chain seq x y z
N MET A 1 -47.78 -22.43 -25.10
CA MET A 1 -48.05 -21.13 -24.44
C MET A 1 -46.89 -20.67 -23.53
N GLN A 2 -45.64 -20.97 -23.86
CA GLN A 2 -44.45 -20.45 -23.15
C GLN A 2 -43.36 -19.89 -24.10
N SER A 3 -43.64 -19.75 -25.40
CA SER A 3 -42.70 -19.18 -26.38
C SER A 3 -43.16 -17.86 -27.02
N PHE A 4 -44.31 -17.31 -26.60
CA PHE A 4 -44.85 -16.06 -27.15
C PHE A 4 -44.69 -14.84 -26.21
N THR A 5 -44.33 -15.05 -24.94
CA THR A 5 -44.10 -13.96 -23.97
C THR A 5 -42.67 -13.42 -24.03
N SER A 6 -41.68 -14.22 -24.43
CA SER A 6 -40.27 -13.80 -24.52
C SER A 6 -39.96 -12.95 -25.74
N LEU A 7 -40.71 -13.12 -26.85
CA LEU A 7 -40.50 -12.34 -28.07
C LEU A 7 -41.13 -10.94 -27.98
N LEU A 8 -42.22 -10.78 -27.22
CA LEU A 8 -42.87 -9.48 -27.03
C LEU A 8 -42.06 -8.55 -26.11
N PHE A 9 -41.34 -9.10 -25.13
CA PHE A 9 -40.43 -8.32 -24.28
C PHE A 9 -39.17 -7.86 -25.03
N LEU A 10 -38.61 -8.70 -25.91
CA LEU A 10 -37.42 -8.35 -26.68
C LEU A 10 -37.71 -7.26 -27.73
N VAL A 11 -38.90 -7.28 -28.34
CA VAL A 11 -39.31 -6.28 -29.34
C VAL A 11 -39.70 -4.95 -28.67
N LEU A 12 -40.31 -4.95 -27.48
CA LEU A 12 -40.56 -3.70 -26.74
C LEU A 12 -39.26 -3.04 -26.24
N PHE A 13 -38.26 -3.85 -25.85
CA PHE A 13 -36.95 -3.35 -25.41
C PHE A 13 -36.14 -2.75 -26.56
N LEU A 14 -36.19 -3.36 -27.75
CA LEU A 14 -35.49 -2.86 -28.94
C LEU A 14 -36.17 -1.62 -29.57
N VAL A 15 -37.49 -1.48 -29.44
CA VAL A 15 -38.21 -0.27 -29.92
C VAL A 15 -38.02 0.91 -28.96
N LEU A 16 -37.90 0.68 -27.65
CA LEU A 16 -37.56 1.73 -26.68
C LEU A 16 -36.08 2.14 -26.71
N CYS A 17 -35.18 1.27 -27.20
CA CYS A 17 -33.77 1.63 -27.43
C CYS A 17 -33.53 2.40 -28.73
N LYS A 18 -34.47 2.40 -29.68
CA LYS A 18 -34.27 2.99 -31.02
C LYS A 18 -34.93 4.36 -31.22
N SER A 19 -35.72 4.85 -30.27
CA SER A 19 -36.29 6.22 -30.32
C SER A 19 -35.57 7.25 -29.45
N ARG A 20 -34.38 6.93 -28.93
CA ARG A 20 -33.59 7.83 -28.07
C ARG A 20 -32.17 8.12 -28.57
N SER A 21 -31.87 7.84 -29.84
CA SER A 21 -30.52 8.03 -30.43
C SER A 21 -30.33 9.34 -31.20
N GLU A 22 -31.15 10.36 -30.96
CA GLU A 22 -30.98 11.69 -31.59
C GLU A 22 -31.28 12.80 -30.58
N ASN A 23 -30.42 12.93 -29.55
CA ASN A 23 -30.12 14.15 -28.74
C ASN A 23 -29.52 13.81 -27.36
N THR A 24 -28.38 13.10 -27.28
CA THR A 24 -27.84 12.70 -25.95
C THR A 24 -26.31 12.77 -25.77
N ASP A 25 -25.55 13.40 -26.66
CA ASP A 25 -24.10 13.56 -26.42
C ASP A 25 -23.76 14.70 -25.45
N SER A 26 -24.64 15.71 -25.27
CA SER A 26 -24.44 16.75 -24.25
C SER A 26 -24.97 16.36 -22.87
N ASP A 27 -25.99 15.50 -22.78
CA ASP A 27 -26.63 15.14 -21.51
C ASP A 27 -25.88 14.04 -20.74
N LEU A 28 -25.12 13.17 -21.43
CA LEU A 28 -24.31 12.13 -20.76
C LEU A 28 -23.02 12.69 -20.15
N ASP A 29 -22.37 13.66 -20.78
CA ASP A 29 -21.23 14.38 -20.18
C ASP A 29 -21.69 15.30 -19.04
N THR A 30 -22.88 15.91 -19.15
CA THR A 30 -23.45 16.73 -18.07
C THR A 30 -23.93 15.85 -16.89
N GLN A 31 -24.49 14.66 -17.12
CA GLN A 31 -24.84 13.72 -16.04
C GLN A 31 -23.62 13.06 -15.38
N ARG A 32 -22.54 12.79 -16.13
CA ARG A 32 -21.26 12.37 -15.52
C ARG A 32 -20.63 13.49 -14.69
N SER A 33 -20.67 14.72 -15.20
CA SER A 33 -20.23 15.93 -14.49
C SER A 33 -21.05 16.16 -13.21
N ASP A 34 -22.38 16.06 -13.27
CA ASP A 34 -23.26 16.34 -12.13
C ASP A 34 -23.25 15.21 -11.09
N PHE A 35 -23.03 13.95 -11.50
CA PHE A 35 -22.80 12.84 -10.58
C PHE A 35 -21.44 12.95 -9.88
N LEU A 36 -20.38 13.37 -10.59
CA LEU A 36 -19.07 13.67 -9.98
C LEU A 36 -19.13 14.90 -9.05
N ASN A 37 -19.85 15.96 -9.43
CA ASN A 37 -20.03 17.16 -8.62
C ASN A 37 -20.89 16.89 -7.37
N TRP A 38 -21.87 15.99 -7.46
CA TRP A 38 -22.65 15.49 -6.33
C TRP A 38 -21.82 14.59 -5.41
N GLN A 39 -20.96 13.71 -5.95
CA GLN A 39 -19.97 12.95 -5.17
C GLN A 39 -18.91 13.83 -4.48
N ARG A 40 -18.61 15.02 -5.01
CA ARG A 40 -17.63 15.98 -4.48
C ARG A 40 -18.22 17.11 -3.62
N GLY A 41 -19.55 17.15 -3.47
CA GLY A 41 -20.25 18.13 -2.64
C GLY A 41 -20.09 19.61 -3.07
N ILE A 42 -19.82 19.88 -4.35
CA ILE A 42 -19.70 21.26 -4.85
C ILE A 42 -21.09 21.81 -5.15
N SER A 43 -21.63 22.59 -4.22
CA SER A 43 -22.74 23.51 -4.49
C SER A 43 -22.27 24.95 -4.31
N LYS A 44 -22.53 25.80 -5.32
CA LYS A 44 -22.35 27.26 -5.19
C LYS A 44 -23.35 27.76 -4.14
N ILE A 45 -22.91 28.02 -2.92
CA ILE A 45 -23.72 28.70 -1.91
C ILE A 45 -23.06 30.04 -1.57
N LYS A 46 -23.71 31.14 -1.98
CA LYS A 46 -23.52 32.45 -1.35
C LYS A 46 -24.30 32.43 -0.03
N LEU A 47 -23.62 32.39 1.11
CA LEU A 47 -24.26 32.62 2.42
C LEU A 47 -24.21 34.12 2.79
N PRO A 48 -25.31 34.72 3.26
CA PRO A 48 -25.31 36.10 3.77
C PRO A 48 -24.60 36.20 5.11
N SER A 49 -23.91 37.31 5.34
CA SER A 49 -23.07 37.64 6.50
C SER A 49 -23.78 37.71 7.86
N ALA A 50 -25.09 37.48 7.94
CA ALA A 50 -25.89 37.68 9.15
C ALA A 50 -26.14 36.41 10.00
N LEU A 51 -25.66 35.23 9.60
CA LEU A 51 -25.81 33.98 10.37
C LEU A 51 -24.58 33.60 11.21
N LEU A 52 -23.53 34.43 11.22
CA LEU A 52 -22.31 34.20 12.02
C LEU A 52 -22.47 34.49 13.53
N ASN A 53 -23.55 35.16 13.94
CA ASN A 53 -23.67 35.68 15.30
C ASN A 53 -24.85 35.07 16.06
N SER A 54 -24.87 33.75 16.24
CA SER A 54 -25.53 33.09 17.38
C SER A 54 -25.46 31.56 17.22
N ALA A 55 -24.62 30.87 17.99
CA ALA A 55 -24.96 29.56 18.54
C ALA A 55 -23.90 29.05 19.53
N PRO A 56 -24.33 28.41 20.64
CA PRO A 56 -23.48 27.56 21.45
C PRO A 56 -23.17 26.25 20.70
N ILE A 57 -21.97 25.75 20.93
CA ILE A 57 -21.50 24.39 20.60
C ILE A 57 -22.62 23.38 20.91
N LEU A 58 -22.93 22.50 19.94
CA LEU A 58 -23.94 21.42 19.91
C LEU A 58 -25.00 21.61 18.81
N LYS A 59 -24.66 21.24 17.58
CA LYS A 59 -25.59 20.68 16.58
C LYS A 59 -24.77 20.05 15.44
N PHE A 60 -25.23 18.92 14.93
CA PHE A 60 -24.62 18.08 13.86
C PHE A 60 -23.66 16.98 14.34
N ARG A 61 -24.23 15.97 14.99
CA ARG A 61 -23.74 14.59 14.88
C ARG A 61 -24.24 14.00 13.56
N GLY A 62 -23.33 13.75 12.61
CA GLY A 62 -23.41 12.90 11.40
C GLY A 62 -24.70 12.90 10.54
N GLY A 63 -24.61 13.26 9.26
CA GLY A 63 -25.66 12.95 8.26
C GLY A 63 -25.82 11.43 8.05
N ASP A 64 -26.97 10.86 7.66
CA ASP A 64 -28.22 11.40 7.10
C ASP A 64 -29.45 11.25 8.03
N GLY A 65 -29.24 11.05 9.33
CA GLY A 65 -30.33 11.01 10.32
C GLY A 65 -30.47 12.34 11.03
N GLY A 66 -31.48 13.14 10.66
CA GLY A 66 -31.84 14.32 11.44
C GLY A 66 -32.05 13.99 12.91
N CYS A 67 -31.12 14.40 13.78
CA CYS A 67 -31.45 14.64 15.19
C CYS A 67 -32.25 15.96 15.20
N GLU A 68 -33.56 15.86 15.00
CA GLU A 68 -34.46 16.93 15.40
C GLU A 68 -34.30 17.14 16.91
N PRO A 69 -34.34 18.39 17.41
CA PRO A 69 -34.15 18.71 18.83
C PRO A 69 -35.21 18.11 19.78
N ALA A 70 -36.10 17.26 19.29
CA ALA A 70 -37.21 16.65 20.02
C ALA A 70 -37.15 15.10 20.12
N SER A 71 -36.17 14.41 19.54
CA SER A 71 -36.07 12.94 19.69
C SER A 71 -35.21 12.56 20.91
N SER A 72 -35.76 11.71 21.78
CA SER A 72 -35.19 11.29 23.07
C SER A 72 -34.03 10.29 22.96
N THR A 73 -33.30 10.27 21.85
CA THR A 73 -32.26 9.26 21.54
C THR A 73 -30.90 9.85 21.14
N CYS A 74 -30.72 11.18 21.11
CA CYS A 74 -29.40 11.76 20.90
C CYS A 74 -28.59 11.64 22.21
N THR A 75 -27.58 10.75 22.26
CA THR A 75 -26.72 10.55 23.44
C THR A 75 -25.99 11.85 23.82
N SER A 76 -25.79 12.11 25.12
CA SER A 76 -25.09 13.30 25.64
C SER A 76 -23.61 13.36 25.20
N PRO A 77 -22.91 14.50 25.36
CA PRO A 77 -21.44 14.56 25.26
C PRO A 77 -20.82 13.48 26.16
N VAL A 78 -19.73 12.88 25.70
CA VAL A 78 -18.98 11.92 26.52
C VAL A 78 -18.07 12.73 27.43
N GLU A 79 -18.44 12.86 28.70
CA GLU A 79 -17.60 13.55 29.69
C GLU A 79 -16.37 12.68 30.00
N LEU A 80 -15.19 13.27 29.92
CA LEU A 80 -13.93 12.55 30.12
C LEU A 80 -13.83 11.97 31.53
N ASP A 81 -14.37 12.67 32.52
CA ASP A 81 -14.43 12.21 33.91
C ASP A 81 -15.31 10.96 34.06
N ASP A 82 -16.47 10.92 33.38
CA ASP A 82 -17.36 9.74 33.37
C ASP A 82 -16.67 8.54 32.70
N LEU A 83 -15.92 8.77 31.61
CA LEU A 83 -15.12 7.71 30.98
C LEU A 83 -13.98 7.24 31.88
N ILE A 84 -13.33 8.14 32.61
CA ILE A 84 -12.28 7.80 33.58
C ILE A 84 -12.86 6.93 34.70
N GLU A 85 -14.05 7.25 35.19
CA GLU A 85 -14.74 6.42 36.19
C GLU A 85 -15.10 5.04 35.62
N LYS A 86 -15.62 4.99 34.38
CA LYS A 86 -16.03 3.75 33.69
C LYS A 86 -14.84 2.85 33.35
N LEU A 87 -13.77 3.40 32.77
CA LEU A 87 -12.64 2.66 32.18
C LEU A 87 -11.48 2.48 33.16
N GLY A 88 -11.51 3.20 34.28
CA GLY A 88 -10.61 3.01 35.42
C GLY A 88 -9.24 3.67 35.27
N SER A 89 -8.35 3.32 36.22
CA SER A 89 -7.09 4.03 36.45
C SER A 89 -6.08 3.96 35.29
N GLU A 90 -6.09 2.89 34.50
CA GLU A 90 -5.15 2.75 33.38
C GLU A 90 -5.52 3.70 32.22
N PHE A 91 -6.81 3.83 31.92
CA PHE A 91 -7.29 4.81 30.93
C PHE A 91 -6.96 6.22 31.38
N LYS A 92 -7.22 6.54 32.66
CA LYS A 92 -6.82 7.83 33.25
C LYS A 92 -5.34 8.14 33.06
N ALA A 93 -4.47 7.18 33.37
CA ALA A 93 -3.03 7.35 33.19
C ALA A 93 -2.65 7.57 31.72
N ALA A 94 -3.31 6.90 30.77
CA ALA A 94 -3.10 7.10 29.35
C ALA A 94 -3.53 8.51 28.87
N ILE A 95 -4.64 9.04 29.39
CA ILE A 95 -5.12 10.39 29.12
C ILE A 95 -4.17 11.44 29.70
N GLU A 96 -3.76 11.30 30.96
CA GLU A 96 -2.78 12.19 31.60
C GLU A 96 -1.43 12.19 30.85
N LEU A 97 -1.01 11.02 30.37
CA LEU A 97 0.19 10.90 29.53
C LEU A 97 0.02 11.65 28.20
N ASN A 98 -1.14 11.57 27.55
CA ASN A 98 -1.41 12.29 26.31
C ASN A 98 -1.30 13.81 26.51
N VAL A 99 -1.82 14.35 27.62
CA VAL A 99 -1.70 15.78 27.96
C VAL A 99 -0.22 16.14 28.13
N LYS A 100 0.52 15.37 28.92
CA LYS A 100 1.94 15.60 29.18
C LYS A 100 2.79 15.57 27.89
N GLU A 101 2.54 14.59 27.02
CA GLU A 101 3.23 14.50 25.73
C GLU A 101 2.87 15.68 24.83
N HIS A 102 1.61 16.10 24.80
CA HIS A 102 1.15 17.24 24.02
C HIS A 102 1.81 18.55 24.50
N GLU A 103 1.85 18.82 25.80
CA GLU A 103 2.52 19.99 26.37
C GLU A 103 4.02 20.01 26.02
N GLU A 104 4.68 18.85 26.08
CA GLU A 104 6.09 18.71 25.73
C GLU A 104 6.34 18.94 24.23
N ASP A 105 5.48 18.42 23.36
CA ASP A 105 5.55 18.65 21.91
C ASP A 105 5.32 20.14 21.58
N CYS A 106 4.38 20.80 22.27
CA CYS A 106 4.14 22.24 22.13
C CYS A 106 5.35 23.07 22.58
N ARG A 107 5.97 22.70 23.71
CA ARG A 107 7.17 23.36 24.22
C ARG A 107 8.34 23.25 23.23
N LYS A 108 8.60 22.04 22.72
CA LYS A 108 9.64 21.80 21.69
C LYS A 108 9.36 22.54 20.40
N SER A 109 8.09 22.58 19.97
CA SER A 109 7.67 23.34 18.79
C SER A 109 8.14 24.78 18.89
N CYS A 110 7.97 25.44 20.04
CA CYS A 110 8.36 26.85 20.21
C CYS A 110 9.86 27.09 20.44
N GLU A 111 10.66 26.04 20.68
CA GLU A 111 12.12 26.14 20.66
C GLU A 111 12.66 26.27 19.23
N ILE A 112 11.89 25.79 18.24
CA ILE A 112 12.31 25.63 16.84
C ILE A 112 11.56 26.63 15.93
N PHE A 113 10.25 26.73 16.13
CA PHE A 113 9.33 27.48 15.30
C PHE A 113 8.78 28.70 16.01
N TYR A 114 8.39 29.70 15.23
CA TYR A 114 7.72 30.88 15.76
C TYR A 114 6.34 30.52 16.32
N CYS A 115 6.06 30.78 17.61
CA CYS A 115 4.77 30.53 18.27
C CYS A 115 4.04 31.81 18.74
N GLY A 116 4.45 32.99 18.25
CA GLY A 116 3.88 34.26 18.67
C GLY A 116 2.59 34.65 17.93
N GLU A 117 2.17 35.90 18.09
CA GLU A 117 1.02 36.46 17.38
C GLU A 117 1.26 36.57 15.86
N GLY A 118 0.20 36.42 15.08
CA GLY A 118 0.25 36.71 13.64
C GLY A 118 0.29 38.22 13.39
N GLU A 119 1.12 38.67 12.44
CA GLU A 119 1.16 40.06 11.98
C GLU A 119 0.50 40.15 10.61
N GLY A 120 -0.82 40.38 10.59
CA GLY A 120 -1.58 40.56 9.35
C GLY A 120 -3.06 40.18 9.50
N GLU A 121 -3.85 40.49 8.47
CA GLU A 121 -5.23 40.02 8.36
C GLU A 121 -5.29 38.86 7.36
N GLY A 122 -6.00 37.79 7.72
CA GLY A 122 -6.32 36.71 6.78
C GLY A 122 -7.43 37.16 5.83
N SER A 123 -7.12 37.26 4.53
CA SER A 123 -8.13 37.57 3.51
C SER A 123 -7.72 37.04 2.14
N ARG A 124 -7.93 35.74 1.91
CA ARG A 124 -7.72 35.10 0.60
C ARG A 124 -8.96 34.36 0.15
N GLU A 125 -9.06 34.15 -1.17
CA GLU A 125 -10.14 33.37 -1.76
C GLU A 125 -9.75 31.88 -1.78
N TYR A 126 -10.69 31.02 -1.40
CA TYR A 126 -10.47 29.58 -1.28
C TYR A 126 -11.53 28.78 -2.02
N ARG A 127 -11.06 27.79 -2.79
CA ARG A 127 -11.86 26.62 -3.14
C ARG A 127 -12.02 25.75 -1.91
N SER A 128 -13.26 25.43 -1.58
CA SER A 128 -13.59 24.64 -0.41
C SER A 128 -14.23 23.32 -0.83
N TYR A 129 -13.67 22.20 -0.38
CA TYR A 129 -14.16 20.86 -0.73
C TYR A 129 -14.83 20.19 0.47
N ASN A 130 -15.98 19.57 0.22
CA ASN A 130 -16.78 18.85 1.19
C ASN A 130 -16.20 17.45 1.46
N MET A 131 -16.12 17.07 2.73
CA MET A 131 -15.60 15.79 3.23
C MET A 131 -16.66 14.69 3.34
N GLY A 132 -17.93 14.96 3.02
CA GLY A 132 -19.02 14.02 3.30
C GLY A 132 -19.25 13.79 4.80
N SER A 133 -20.02 12.77 5.18
CA SER A 133 -20.57 12.58 6.53
C SER A 133 -19.59 12.15 7.63
N VAL A 134 -18.29 12.01 7.33
CA VAL A 134 -17.27 11.49 8.27
C VAL A 134 -16.30 12.62 8.66
N PRO A 135 -16.47 13.24 9.84
CA PRO A 135 -15.55 14.25 10.32
C PRO A 135 -14.19 13.62 10.69
N PRO A 136 -13.13 14.45 10.75
CA PRO A 136 -11.81 13.96 11.09
C PRO A 136 -11.78 13.37 12.51
N GLU A 137 -10.85 12.43 12.74
CA GLU A 137 -10.81 11.52 13.91
C GLU A 137 -10.79 12.24 15.27
N ASP A 138 -10.31 13.49 15.31
CA ASP A 138 -10.20 14.29 16.53
C ASP A 138 -11.32 15.34 16.69
N PHE A 139 -12.27 15.45 15.74
CA PHE A 139 -13.13 16.65 15.64
C PHE A 139 -14.62 16.43 15.86
N GLN A 140 -15.08 15.18 16.04
CA GLN A 140 -16.51 14.89 16.02
C GLN A 140 -17.29 15.36 17.27
N ASN A 141 -16.62 15.54 18.42
CA ASN A 141 -17.28 15.97 19.67
C ASN A 141 -17.15 17.47 19.95
N GLU A 142 -16.13 18.16 19.44
CA GLU A 142 -15.85 19.57 19.78
C GLU A 142 -16.35 20.60 18.76
N PHE A 143 -16.55 20.24 17.49
CA PHE A 143 -16.72 21.24 16.44
C PHE A 143 -17.92 20.99 15.53
N SER A 144 -18.77 22.01 15.39
CA SER A 144 -19.94 22.02 14.50
C SER A 144 -19.51 22.47 13.09
N PHE A 145 -18.80 21.61 12.37
CA PHE A 145 -18.31 21.97 11.03
C PHE A 145 -19.38 21.77 9.94
N PRO A 146 -19.56 22.71 9.00
CA PRO A 146 -19.93 22.32 7.65
C PRO A 146 -18.77 21.51 7.07
N LEU A 147 -19.09 20.42 6.41
CA LEU A 147 -18.17 19.39 5.92
C LEU A 147 -17.11 19.91 4.91
N ASN A 148 -17.07 21.20 4.58
CA ASN A 148 -16.14 21.81 3.65
C ASN A 148 -14.76 22.10 4.30
N LEU A 149 -13.98 21.06 4.59
CA LEU A 149 -12.78 21.13 5.46
C LEU A 149 -11.45 21.26 4.72
N ILE A 150 -11.40 21.04 3.40
CA ILE A 150 -10.19 21.30 2.61
C ILE A 150 -10.33 22.68 2.00
N ARG A 151 -9.43 23.58 2.40
CA ARG A 151 -9.29 24.92 1.86
C ARG A 151 -8.11 24.95 0.93
N VAL A 152 -8.33 25.28 -0.34
CA VAL A 152 -7.27 25.43 -1.36
C VAL A 152 -7.32 26.85 -1.88
N THR A 153 -6.21 27.58 -1.83
CA THR A 153 -6.19 28.96 -2.37
C THR A 153 -6.52 28.98 -3.86
N GLU A 154 -7.32 29.96 -4.28
CA GLU A 154 -7.55 30.23 -5.70
C GLU A 154 -6.29 30.80 -6.37
N ASP A 155 -6.13 30.54 -7.68
CA ASP A 155 -4.94 30.91 -8.47
C ASP A 155 -4.67 32.43 -8.46
N SER A 156 -5.71 33.24 -8.29
CA SER A 156 -5.64 34.71 -8.19
C SER A 156 -5.18 35.23 -6.82
N SER A 157 -5.11 34.37 -5.80
CA SER A 157 -4.85 34.77 -4.40
C SER A 157 -4.04 33.73 -3.61
N THR A 158 -2.90 33.30 -4.18
CA THR A 158 -1.98 32.36 -3.54
C THR A 158 -1.47 32.85 -2.17
N LEU A 159 -1.06 31.90 -1.30
CA LEU A 159 -0.53 32.23 0.02
C LEU A 159 0.78 33.01 -0.10
N LEU A 160 1.68 32.51 -0.94
CA LEU A 160 2.96 33.13 -1.28
C LEU A 160 2.95 33.68 -2.69
N THR A 161 3.69 34.76 -2.92
CA THR A 161 4.06 35.17 -4.27
C THR A 161 5.02 34.14 -4.88
N SER A 162 5.05 34.04 -6.22
CA SER A 162 5.99 33.14 -6.90
C SER A 162 7.46 33.46 -6.56
N SER A 163 7.77 34.72 -6.24
CA SER A 163 9.11 35.14 -5.85
C SER A 163 9.50 34.63 -4.45
N GLU A 164 8.58 34.68 -3.48
CA GLU A 164 8.79 34.12 -2.14
C GLU A 164 8.95 32.60 -2.19
N ALA A 165 8.09 31.91 -2.94
CA ALA A 165 8.15 30.46 -3.11
C ALA A 165 9.49 30.00 -3.72
N LYS A 166 9.94 30.66 -4.81
CA LYS A 166 11.24 30.40 -5.43
C LYS A 166 12.41 30.68 -4.50
N ASN A 167 12.33 31.75 -3.72
CA ASN A 167 13.38 32.08 -2.77
C ASN A 167 13.53 31.00 -1.70
N LEU A 168 12.40 30.44 -1.22
CA LEU A 168 12.42 29.34 -0.26
C LEU A 168 13.15 28.11 -0.81
N VAL A 169 12.82 27.70 -2.05
CA VAL A 169 13.49 26.58 -2.73
C VAL A 169 14.97 26.87 -2.91
N LYS A 170 15.33 28.04 -3.45
CA LYS A 170 16.72 28.43 -3.69
C LYS A 170 17.57 28.40 -2.40
N VAL A 171 17.01 28.84 -1.29
CA VAL A 171 17.72 28.82 0.00
C VAL A 171 17.88 27.37 0.49
N ALA A 172 16.83 26.55 0.39
CA ALA A 172 16.91 25.13 0.75
C ALA A 172 17.93 24.36 -0.09
N GLU A 173 18.00 24.63 -1.40
CA GLU A 173 19.03 24.07 -2.29
C GLU A 173 20.44 24.48 -1.85
N SER A 174 20.63 25.73 -1.43
CA SER A 174 21.92 26.21 -0.91
C SER A 174 22.32 25.54 0.41
N GLU A 175 21.37 24.92 1.12
CA GLU A 175 21.56 24.16 2.34
C GLU A 175 21.64 22.65 2.10
N GLY A 176 21.60 22.22 0.84
CA GLY A 176 21.82 20.82 0.46
C GLY A 176 20.58 19.94 0.51
N VAL A 177 19.37 20.51 0.51
CA VAL A 177 18.11 19.74 0.47
C VAL A 177 18.04 18.73 -0.69
N LEU A 178 18.81 18.98 -1.76
CA LEU A 178 18.96 18.11 -2.93
C LEU A 178 19.62 16.76 -2.62
N ASN A 179 20.47 16.71 -1.60
CA ASN A 179 21.19 15.51 -1.17
C ASN A 179 20.47 14.79 -0.01
N GLY A 180 19.40 15.39 0.52
CA GLY A 180 18.58 14.80 1.56
C GLY A 180 17.72 13.67 1.00
N GLU A 181 17.90 12.47 1.55
CA GLU A 181 16.97 11.36 1.35
C GLU A 181 16.22 11.13 2.66
N TYR A 182 14.95 11.50 2.65
CA TYR A 182 14.02 11.36 3.76
C TYR A 182 13.26 10.04 3.64
N LYS A 183 13.15 9.31 4.75
CA LYS A 183 12.27 8.13 4.82
C LYS A 183 10.95 8.49 5.51
N SER A 184 9.87 8.59 4.75
CA SER A 184 8.51 8.75 5.27
C SER A 184 7.80 7.40 5.28
N GLY A 185 7.72 6.74 6.42
CA GLY A 185 7.19 5.37 6.49
C GLY A 185 7.96 4.42 5.58
N LYS A 186 7.32 3.89 4.52
CA LYS A 186 7.94 3.03 3.51
C LYS A 186 8.58 3.79 2.34
N TYR A 187 8.31 5.08 2.18
CA TYR A 187 8.78 5.87 1.04
C TYR A 187 10.16 6.45 1.28
N LYS A 188 11.01 6.37 0.26
CA LYS A 188 12.24 7.15 0.16
C LYS A 188 11.91 8.37 -0.70
N LEU A 189 11.91 9.56 -0.09
CA LEU A 189 11.55 10.83 -0.70
C LEU A 189 12.75 11.77 -0.69
N GLY A 190 12.88 12.62 -1.70
CA GLY A 190 13.85 13.71 -1.68
C GLY A 190 13.37 14.83 -0.75
N GLY A 191 14.29 15.44 -0.01
CA GLY A 191 13.97 16.55 0.88
C GLY A 191 14.60 16.42 2.25
N ASP A 192 14.28 17.36 3.14
CA ASP A 192 14.76 17.36 4.52
C ASP A 192 13.77 18.06 5.47
N TRP A 193 13.90 17.77 6.76
CA TRP A 193 13.23 18.49 7.84
C TRP A 193 13.78 19.91 7.93
N LEU A 194 12.91 20.89 8.16
CA LEU A 194 13.34 22.28 8.26
C LEU A 194 14.33 22.51 9.41
N GLU A 195 14.29 21.70 10.47
CA GLU A 195 15.25 21.71 11.57
C GLU A 195 16.71 21.54 11.09
N ASN A 196 16.91 20.84 9.98
CA ASN A 196 18.22 20.62 9.36
C ASN A 196 18.61 21.72 8.36
N LEU A 197 17.71 22.67 8.08
CA LEU A 197 17.85 23.73 7.07
C LEU A 197 17.70 25.12 7.74
N PRO A 198 18.70 25.61 8.50
CA PRO A 198 18.53 26.75 9.41
C PRO A 198 18.12 28.07 8.73
N LYS A 199 18.60 28.36 7.51
CA LYS A 199 18.19 29.55 6.76
C LYS A 199 16.77 29.38 6.21
N THR A 200 16.43 28.20 5.71
CA THR A 200 15.08 27.87 5.24
C THR A 200 14.08 27.93 6.39
N LEU A 201 14.43 27.41 7.57
CA LEU A 201 13.66 27.51 8.81
C LEU A 201 13.45 28.96 9.23
N SER A 202 14.49 29.80 9.17
CA SER A 202 14.36 31.23 9.48
C SER A 202 13.40 31.95 8.54
N LEU A 203 13.41 31.62 7.24
CA LEU A 203 12.43 32.15 6.29
C LEU A 203 11.03 31.65 6.63
N PHE A 204 10.88 30.35 6.89
CA PHE A 204 9.60 29.76 7.26
C PHE A 204 9.00 30.39 8.53
N ASN A 205 9.81 30.66 9.56
CA ASN A 205 9.37 31.37 10.77
C ASN A 205 8.85 32.78 10.48
N SER A 206 9.41 33.46 9.47
CA SER A 206 8.86 34.74 9.01
C SER A 206 7.50 34.56 8.33
N LEU A 207 7.36 33.52 7.49
CA LEU A 207 6.10 33.20 6.82
C LEU A 207 5.00 32.75 7.79
N LEU A 208 5.37 32.06 8.88
CA LEU A 208 4.43 31.69 9.96
C LEU A 208 3.76 32.94 10.52
N LYS A 209 4.57 33.94 10.86
CA LYS A 209 4.14 35.21 11.43
C LYS A 209 3.30 36.04 10.47
N THR A 210 3.72 36.20 9.22
CA THR A 210 3.12 37.16 8.29
C THR A 210 1.98 36.60 7.45
N HIS A 211 2.00 35.30 7.14
CA HIS A 211 1.07 34.70 6.17
C HIS A 211 0.27 33.56 6.77
N ILE A 212 0.92 32.56 7.37
CA ILE A 212 0.27 31.29 7.72
C ILE A 212 -0.65 31.44 8.94
N TYR A 213 -0.20 32.05 10.03
CA TYR A 213 -1.01 32.19 11.25
C TYR A 213 -2.25 33.08 11.09
N PRO A 214 -2.16 34.27 10.46
CA PRO A 214 -3.35 35.06 10.16
C PRO A 214 -4.38 34.29 9.33
N GLU A 215 -3.90 33.53 8.33
CA GLU A 215 -4.76 32.79 7.44
C GLU A 215 -5.42 31.59 8.14
N LEU A 216 -4.67 30.76 8.87
CA LEU A 216 -5.22 29.66 9.64
C LEU A 216 -6.29 30.13 10.63
N THR A 217 -6.00 31.19 11.38
CA THR A 217 -6.95 31.77 12.36
C THR A 217 -8.22 32.26 11.67
N SER A 218 -8.10 32.90 10.50
CA SER A 218 -9.25 33.36 9.71
C SER A 218 -10.06 32.21 9.12
N GLN A 219 -9.41 31.14 8.65
CA GLN A 219 -10.09 30.02 8.00
C GLN A 219 -10.73 29.03 9.00
N PHE A 220 -10.18 28.92 10.22
CA PHE A 220 -10.64 27.97 11.24
C PHE A 220 -10.91 28.62 12.62
N PRO A 221 -11.72 29.71 12.70
CA PRO A 221 -11.93 30.46 13.94
C PRO A 221 -12.69 29.67 15.03
N GLN A 222 -13.30 28.54 14.68
CA GLN A 222 -13.96 27.66 15.64
C GLN A 222 -12.99 26.73 16.39
N ILE A 223 -11.82 26.43 15.81
CA ILE A 223 -10.81 25.56 16.41
C ILE A 223 -9.67 26.40 16.99
N ILE A 224 -9.30 27.48 16.30
CA ILE A 224 -8.18 28.33 16.65
C ILE A 224 -8.70 29.51 17.46
N SER A 225 -8.49 29.47 18.78
CA SER A 225 -8.87 30.55 19.69
C SER A 225 -8.06 31.83 19.47
N SER A 226 -6.78 31.67 19.09
CA SER A 226 -5.89 32.76 18.70
C SER A 226 -4.69 32.24 17.90
N PRO A 227 -3.94 33.08 17.18
CA PRO A 227 -2.67 32.67 16.56
C PRO A 227 -1.68 32.05 17.54
N THR A 228 -1.71 32.49 18.80
CA THR A 228 -0.75 32.08 19.84
C THR A 228 -0.90 30.65 20.32
N VAL A 229 -1.99 29.95 19.96
CA VAL A 229 -2.15 28.51 20.28
C VAL A 229 -1.61 27.60 19.19
N LEU A 230 -1.20 28.13 18.03
CA LEU A 230 -0.67 27.32 16.93
C LEU A 230 0.76 26.85 17.21
N ARG A 231 1.02 25.57 16.98
CA ARG A 231 2.31 24.91 17.25
C ARG A 231 2.75 24.10 16.03
N PRO A 232 3.64 24.62 15.18
CA PRO A 232 4.14 23.90 14.01
C PRO A 232 4.91 22.66 14.44
N HIS A 233 4.66 21.56 13.77
CA HIS A 233 5.21 20.26 14.09
C HIS A 233 5.49 19.49 12.80
N SER A 234 6.60 18.75 12.78
CA SER A 234 6.99 17.91 11.63
C SER A 234 6.93 18.66 10.30
N VAL A 235 7.75 19.70 10.16
CA VAL A 235 7.80 20.54 8.95
C VAL A 235 8.93 20.10 8.03
N ALA A 236 8.59 19.72 6.80
CA ALA A 236 9.56 19.25 5.81
C ALA A 236 9.40 19.97 4.48
N LEU A 237 10.52 20.22 3.81
CA LEU A 237 10.56 20.64 2.42
C LEU A 237 10.90 19.41 1.57
N LEU A 238 9.98 19.03 0.70
CA LEU A 238 10.03 17.80 -0.07
C LEU A 238 10.26 18.10 -1.55
N ARG A 239 11.03 17.22 -2.20
CA ARG A 239 11.36 17.24 -3.62
C ARG A 239 10.98 15.90 -4.25
N TYR A 240 10.16 15.96 -5.28
CA TYR A 240 9.72 14.81 -6.07
C TYR A 240 10.23 14.93 -7.50
N ASN A 241 10.64 13.81 -8.08
CA ASN A 241 11.04 13.67 -9.48
C ASN A 241 10.69 12.25 -9.97
N SER A 242 11.08 11.90 -11.20
CA SER A 242 10.75 10.61 -11.84
C SER A 242 11.28 9.36 -11.13
N THR A 243 12.29 9.48 -10.26
CA THR A 243 12.84 8.34 -9.50
C THR A 243 12.06 8.04 -8.23
N HIS A 244 11.17 8.94 -7.78
CA HIS A 244 10.40 8.77 -6.57
C HIS A 244 9.08 8.04 -6.84
N PRO A 245 8.61 7.19 -5.90
CA PRO A 245 7.30 6.55 -6.04
C PRO A 245 6.17 7.55 -5.82
N ARG A 246 4.94 7.19 -6.24
CA ARG A 246 3.73 7.82 -5.69
C ARG A 246 3.68 7.57 -4.18
N THR A 247 3.02 8.45 -3.44
CA THR A 247 2.68 8.16 -2.05
C THR A 247 1.28 7.59 -2.00
N ASP A 248 1.11 6.45 -1.31
CA ASP A 248 -0.21 5.86 -1.11
C ASP A 248 -1.06 6.77 -0.22
N THR A 249 -2.36 6.51 -0.22
CA THR A 249 -3.31 7.26 0.58
C THR A 249 -2.99 7.08 2.07
N HIS A 250 -2.74 8.19 2.78
CA HIS A 250 -2.38 8.21 4.19
C HIS A 250 -3.01 9.42 4.90
N VAL A 251 -2.81 9.51 6.21
CA VAL A 251 -3.20 10.63 7.07
C VAL A 251 -1.96 11.26 7.71
N ASP A 252 -2.08 12.51 8.14
CA ASP A 252 -0.99 13.28 8.75
C ASP A 252 -1.04 13.28 10.27
N ASN A 253 0.13 13.56 10.86
CA ASN A 253 0.31 13.71 12.29
C ASN A 253 0.08 15.16 12.74
N GLY A 254 -1.18 15.56 12.92
CA GLY A 254 -1.54 16.85 13.51
C GLY A 254 -3.04 17.12 13.47
N ILE A 255 -3.48 18.15 14.18
CA ILE A 255 -4.88 18.62 14.16
C ILE A 255 -5.17 19.22 12.78
N LEU A 256 -4.30 20.13 12.33
CA LEU A 256 -4.30 20.68 10.98
C LEU A 256 -3.02 20.28 10.24
N ALA A 257 -3.13 20.14 8.94
CA ALA A 257 -2.04 19.89 8.03
C ALA A 257 -2.11 20.88 6.88
N MET A 258 -0.95 21.21 6.32
CA MET A 258 -0.84 22.02 5.13
C MET A 258 0.16 21.47 4.13
N THR A 259 -0.14 21.70 2.85
CA THR A 259 0.78 21.48 1.74
C THR A 259 0.87 22.75 0.92
N LEU A 260 2.07 23.35 0.88
CA LEU A 260 2.38 24.55 0.12
C LEU A 260 3.12 24.17 -1.16
N ALA A 261 2.60 24.57 -2.31
CA ALA A 261 3.23 24.38 -3.62
C ALA A 261 4.40 25.36 -3.81
N LEU A 262 5.59 24.85 -4.18
CA LEU A 262 6.79 25.67 -4.36
C LEU A 262 7.35 25.65 -5.79
N SER A 263 6.75 24.86 -6.69
CA SER A 263 7.10 24.76 -8.11
C SER A 263 5.97 25.22 -9.00
N TYR A 264 6.26 25.66 -10.23
CA TYR A 264 5.19 25.84 -11.22
C TYR A 264 4.67 24.49 -11.69
N SER A 265 3.37 24.42 -11.97
CA SER A 265 2.72 23.26 -12.58
C SER A 265 3.35 22.86 -13.92
N GLY A 266 3.93 23.82 -14.66
CA GLY A 266 4.66 23.58 -15.91
C GLY A 266 6.08 23.04 -15.76
N ASP A 267 6.68 23.06 -14.57
CA ASP A 267 8.06 22.61 -14.34
C ASP A 267 8.18 21.08 -14.18
N PHE A 268 7.04 20.38 -14.08
CA PHE A 268 6.97 18.94 -13.92
C PHE A 268 5.76 18.34 -14.66
N LYS A 269 5.80 17.04 -14.94
CA LYS A 269 4.63 16.27 -15.40
C LYS A 269 4.26 15.20 -14.40
N GLY A 270 2.97 14.88 -14.31
CA GLY A 270 2.43 14.08 -13.21
C GLY A 270 2.51 14.85 -11.90
N GLY A 271 2.67 14.16 -10.77
CA GLY A 271 2.69 14.80 -9.46
C GLY A 271 1.32 15.32 -9.04
N GLY A 272 1.28 16.04 -7.91
CA GLY A 272 0.06 16.62 -7.36
C GLY A 272 -0.45 15.88 -6.13
N THR A 273 -1.20 16.58 -5.30
CA THR A 273 -1.82 16.03 -4.09
C THR A 273 -3.25 15.67 -4.42
N TYR A 274 -3.66 14.42 -4.21
CA TYR A 274 -5.05 14.00 -4.36
C TYR A 274 -5.65 13.69 -2.99
N PHE A 275 -6.97 13.81 -2.89
CA PHE A 275 -7.74 13.48 -1.70
C PHE A 275 -8.69 12.37 -2.02
N GLU A 276 -8.63 11.27 -1.28
CA GLU A 276 -9.32 10.04 -1.67
C GLU A 276 -10.83 10.23 -1.87
N HIS A 277 -11.48 11.03 -1.03
CA HIS A 277 -12.92 11.32 -1.14
C HIS A 277 -13.29 12.21 -2.34
N LEU A 278 -12.32 12.91 -2.95
CA LEU A 278 -12.52 13.62 -4.23
C LEU A 278 -12.27 12.72 -5.44
N GLY A 279 -11.89 11.46 -5.19
CA GLY A 279 -11.38 10.52 -6.18
C GLY A 279 -9.87 10.66 -6.37
N LYS A 280 -9.33 9.98 -7.40
CA LYS A 280 -7.90 10.02 -7.74
C LYS A 280 -7.50 11.28 -8.54
N GLU A 281 -8.38 12.28 -8.65
CA GLU A 281 -8.03 13.54 -9.28
C GLU A 281 -7.16 14.39 -8.34
N THR A 282 -6.07 14.91 -8.89
CA THR A 282 -5.17 15.79 -8.16
C THR A 282 -5.80 17.16 -7.99
N VAL A 283 -5.59 17.77 -6.83
CA VAL A 283 -5.91 19.16 -6.60
C VAL A 283 -4.83 20.01 -7.22
N ASP A 284 -5.22 20.77 -8.24
CA ASP A 284 -4.35 21.73 -8.89
C ASP A 284 -4.08 22.92 -7.97
N MET A 285 -2.80 23.24 -7.82
CA MET A 285 -2.30 24.39 -7.07
C MET A 285 -1.23 25.08 -7.89
N GLU A 286 -1.41 26.38 -8.10
CA GLU A 286 -0.37 27.27 -8.61
C GLU A 286 0.78 27.43 -7.61
N ILE A 287 1.93 27.90 -8.09
CA ILE A 287 3.09 28.17 -7.22
C ILE A 287 2.71 29.15 -6.10
N GLY A 288 3.07 28.81 -4.87
CA GLY A 288 2.70 29.56 -3.66
C GLY A 288 1.27 29.29 -3.18
N GLY A 289 0.49 28.48 -3.88
CA GLY A 289 -0.81 27.99 -3.43
C GLY A 289 -0.68 26.98 -2.29
N VAL A 290 -1.69 26.93 -1.41
CA VAL A 290 -1.67 26.09 -0.21
C VAL A 290 -2.97 25.31 -0.05
N THR A 291 -2.85 24.09 0.47
CA THR A 291 -3.99 23.38 1.08
C THR A 291 -3.93 23.51 2.60
N PHE A 292 -5.05 23.84 3.24
CA PHE A 292 -5.26 23.63 4.66
C PHE A 292 -6.35 22.59 4.86
N ARG A 293 -6.09 21.64 5.75
CA ARG A 293 -7.01 20.53 6.01
C ARG A 293 -6.77 19.93 7.39
N PRO A 294 -7.75 19.24 7.96
CA PRO A 294 -7.50 18.39 9.13
C PRO A 294 -6.45 17.32 8.82
N GLY A 295 -5.59 17.00 9.79
CA GLY A 295 -4.53 16.01 9.58
C GLY A 295 -5.05 14.61 9.27
N SER A 296 -6.22 14.24 9.81
CA SER A 296 -6.83 12.94 9.54
C SER A 296 -7.51 12.85 8.15
N VAL A 297 -7.40 13.86 7.30
CA VAL A 297 -7.87 13.78 5.91
C VAL A 297 -6.97 12.84 5.11
N ARG A 298 -7.58 11.79 4.56
CA ARG A 298 -6.91 10.83 3.70
C ARG A 298 -6.54 11.43 2.36
N HIS A 299 -5.24 11.39 2.05
CA HIS A 299 -4.67 12.02 0.87
C HIS A 299 -3.43 11.26 0.41
N GLY A 300 -3.02 11.48 -0.84
CA GLY A 300 -1.81 10.90 -1.41
C GLY A 300 -1.20 11.82 -2.45
N GLY A 301 -0.10 11.37 -3.04
CA GLY A 301 0.68 12.12 -4.00
C GLY A 301 0.85 11.31 -5.29
N SER A 302 0.43 11.87 -6.41
CA SER A 302 0.63 11.24 -7.72
C SER A 302 2.11 11.20 -8.09
N LYS A 303 2.51 10.21 -8.89
CA LYS A 303 3.90 10.06 -9.33
C LYS A 303 4.31 11.21 -10.24
N VAL A 304 5.46 11.83 -9.97
CA VAL A 304 6.09 12.76 -10.92
C VAL A 304 6.77 11.92 -12.01
N THR A 305 6.53 12.24 -13.27
CA THR A 305 7.08 11.49 -14.43
C THR A 305 8.17 12.26 -15.15
N GLU A 306 8.18 13.58 -15.06
CA GLU A 306 9.17 14.48 -15.66
C GLU A 306 9.37 15.71 -14.76
N GLY A 307 10.57 16.28 -14.74
CA GLY A 307 10.87 17.51 -14.00
C GLY A 307 10.98 17.32 -12.48
N GLU A 308 10.92 18.44 -11.76
CA GLU A 308 11.03 18.48 -10.30
C GLU A 308 9.90 19.26 -9.66
N ARG A 309 9.30 18.67 -8.63
CA ARG A 309 8.23 19.28 -7.84
C ARG A 309 8.68 19.46 -6.40
N TYR A 310 8.67 20.70 -5.95
CA TYR A 310 8.93 21.09 -4.58
C TYR A 310 7.62 21.43 -3.86
N ILE A 311 7.49 20.92 -2.64
CA ILE A 311 6.42 21.31 -1.71
C ILE A 311 6.99 21.51 -0.31
N LEU A 312 6.28 22.28 0.50
CA LEU A 312 6.48 22.29 1.95
C LEU A 312 5.25 21.69 2.63
N GLY A 313 5.47 20.62 3.38
CA GLY A 313 4.48 20.00 4.24
C GLY A 313 4.69 20.45 5.68
N ALA A 314 3.61 20.84 6.36
CA ALA A 314 3.67 21.16 7.79
C ALA A 314 2.41 20.67 8.50
N PHE A 315 2.57 20.20 9.73
CA PHE A 315 1.46 19.88 10.61
C PHE A 315 1.40 20.89 11.75
N MET A 316 0.20 21.11 12.28
CA MET A 316 -0.05 22.04 13.38
C MET A 316 -0.71 21.28 14.52
N LEU A 317 -0.09 21.38 15.70
CA LEU A 317 -0.76 21.14 16.97
C LEU A 317 -1.46 22.45 17.39
N ILE A 318 -2.42 22.32 18.30
CA ILE A 318 -3.10 23.45 18.91
C ILE A 318 -2.97 23.28 20.43
N GLU A 319 -2.26 24.21 21.08
CA GLU A 319 -1.80 24.08 22.47
C GLU A 319 -2.91 23.78 23.48
N ASP A 320 -4.10 24.35 23.28
CA ASP A 320 -5.25 24.16 24.16
C ASP A 320 -6.13 22.96 23.76
N LYS A 321 -5.68 22.13 22.81
CA LYS A 321 -6.40 20.97 22.26
C LYS A 321 -5.52 19.73 22.18
N VAL A 322 -5.78 18.78 23.06
CA VAL A 322 -5.04 17.51 23.12
C VAL A 322 -5.68 16.44 22.22
N GLU A 323 -4.91 15.83 21.33
CA GLU A 323 -5.39 14.83 20.37
C GLU A 323 -5.48 13.43 21.00
N HIS A 324 -6.37 13.23 21.97
CA HIS A 324 -6.44 12.00 22.75
C HIS A 324 -6.67 10.75 21.88
N VAL A 325 -7.59 10.80 20.91
CA VAL A 325 -7.91 9.68 20.01
C VAL A 325 -6.68 9.30 19.19
N ARG A 326 -6.08 10.27 18.49
CA ARG A 326 -4.85 10.06 17.70
C ARG A 326 -3.70 9.50 18.53
N ARG A 327 -3.45 10.04 19.74
CA ARG A 327 -2.36 9.57 20.60
C ARG A 327 -2.59 8.15 21.12
N LEU A 328 -3.82 7.81 21.51
CA LEU A 328 -4.19 6.44 21.88
C LEU A 328 -4.03 5.48 20.70
N LYS A 329 -4.51 5.84 19.51
CA LYS A 329 -4.33 5.07 18.28
C LYS A 329 -2.85 4.82 17.98
N ASN A 330 -2.04 5.88 17.99
CA ASN A 330 -0.60 5.77 17.70
C ASN A 330 0.11 4.86 18.72
N ARG A 331 -0.28 4.93 20.00
CA ARG A 331 0.25 4.03 21.04
C ARG A 331 -0.23 2.58 20.84
N GLY A 332 -1.50 2.39 20.44
CA GLY A 332 -2.04 1.08 20.06
C GLY A 332 -1.27 0.46 18.89
N ALA A 333 -1.00 1.23 17.83
CA ALA A 333 -0.20 0.80 16.69
C ALA A 333 1.24 0.43 17.08
N LYS A 334 1.85 1.19 18.00
CA LYS A 334 3.16 0.85 18.58
C LYS A 334 3.11 -0.49 19.33
N PHE A 335 2.12 -0.70 20.20
CA PHE A 335 1.97 -1.98 20.91
C PHE A 335 1.72 -3.16 19.97
N ARG A 336 0.95 -2.95 18.89
CA ARG A 336 0.75 -3.94 17.82
C ARG A 336 2.08 -4.32 17.18
N GLY A 337 2.92 -3.35 16.82
CA GLY A 337 4.27 -3.59 16.29
C GLY A 337 5.19 -4.33 17.27
N GLU A 338 5.04 -4.09 18.58
CA GLU A 338 5.74 -4.82 19.65
C GLU A 338 5.13 -6.21 19.95
N ARG A 339 4.09 -6.64 19.21
CA ARG A 339 3.29 -7.87 19.42
C ARG A 339 2.60 -7.94 20.80
N LYS A 340 2.38 -6.80 21.47
CA LYS A 340 1.59 -6.69 22.70
C LYS A 340 0.13 -6.47 22.34
N LEU A 341 -0.52 -7.53 21.85
CA LEU A 341 -1.84 -7.45 21.21
C LEU A 341 -2.94 -6.97 22.17
N GLU A 342 -2.91 -7.38 23.44
CA GLU A 342 -3.89 -6.93 24.44
C GLU A 342 -3.76 -5.44 24.78
N ASP A 343 -2.54 -4.93 24.86
CA ASP A 343 -2.30 -3.49 25.07
C ASP A 343 -2.75 -2.70 23.84
N ALA A 344 -2.46 -3.19 22.64
CA ALA A 344 -2.89 -2.59 21.38
C ALA A 344 -4.42 -2.50 21.31
N LYS A 345 -5.10 -3.63 21.50
CA LYS A 345 -6.55 -3.74 21.55
C LYS A 345 -7.15 -2.71 22.51
N ARG A 346 -6.69 -2.68 23.76
CA ARG A 346 -7.18 -1.77 24.80
C ARG A 346 -7.07 -0.30 24.40
N HIS A 347 -5.96 0.09 23.78
CA HIS A 347 -5.76 1.47 23.34
C HIS A 347 -6.68 1.86 22.18
N PHE A 348 -6.94 0.95 21.24
CA PHE A 348 -7.92 1.20 20.19
C PHE A 348 -9.35 1.24 20.74
N GLU A 349 -9.71 0.37 21.69
CA GLU A 349 -11.01 0.41 22.37
C GLU A 349 -11.21 1.73 23.13
N TRP A 350 -10.19 2.20 23.87
CA TRP A 350 -10.22 3.52 24.50
C TRP A 350 -10.38 4.67 23.51
N ALA A 351 -9.68 4.61 22.37
CA ALA A 351 -9.84 5.59 21.30
C ALA A 351 -11.28 5.58 20.74
N LEU A 352 -11.92 4.41 20.65
CA LEU A 352 -13.30 4.25 20.20
C LEU A 352 -14.35 4.65 21.23
N GLU A 353 -14.04 4.57 22.53
CA GLU A 353 -14.89 5.12 23.59
C GLU A 353 -14.92 6.66 23.53
N LEU A 354 -13.80 7.29 23.16
CA LEU A 354 -13.72 8.74 22.93
C LEU A 354 -14.35 9.14 21.59
N ASN A 355 -14.06 8.38 20.52
CA ASN A 355 -14.65 8.59 19.20
C ASN A 355 -15.10 7.25 18.57
N PRO A 356 -16.39 6.90 18.69
CA PRO A 356 -16.95 5.67 18.13
C PRO A 356 -16.92 5.57 16.59
N LYS A 357 -16.63 6.67 15.89
CA LYS A 357 -16.50 6.73 14.43
C LYS A 357 -15.05 6.90 13.95
N CYS A 358 -14.06 6.67 14.81
CA CYS A 358 -12.66 6.62 14.36
C CYS A 358 -12.45 5.42 13.43
N VAL A 359 -12.52 5.65 12.11
CA VAL A 359 -12.42 4.59 11.09
C VAL A 359 -11.07 3.89 11.11
N THR A 360 -9.97 4.63 11.28
CA THR A 360 -8.64 4.00 11.39
C THR A 360 -8.51 3.18 12.67
N CYS A 361 -9.07 3.63 13.80
CA CYS A 361 -9.10 2.85 15.03
C CYS A 361 -9.88 1.53 14.85
N LEU A 362 -11.01 1.55 14.12
CA LEU A 362 -11.77 0.34 13.79
C LEU A 362 -10.98 -0.64 12.91
N LYS A 363 -10.29 -0.13 11.88
CA LYS A 363 -9.42 -0.93 11.02
C LYS A 363 -8.24 -1.52 11.79
N ASP A 364 -7.55 -0.71 12.57
CA ASP A 364 -6.42 -1.13 13.39
C ASP A 364 -6.85 -2.17 14.44
N LEU A 365 -8.00 -1.97 15.09
CA LEU A 365 -8.58 -2.95 16.02
C LEU A 365 -8.97 -4.25 15.32
N SER A 366 -9.57 -4.16 14.13
CA SER A 366 -9.87 -5.32 13.29
C SER A 366 -8.59 -6.11 12.95
N GLU A 367 -7.50 -5.43 12.62
CA GLU A 367 -6.21 -6.06 12.36
C GLU A 367 -5.63 -6.73 13.61
N VAL A 368 -5.76 -6.12 14.79
CA VAL A 368 -5.37 -6.77 16.06
C VAL A 368 -6.16 -8.06 16.27
N TYR A 369 -7.48 -8.03 16.11
CA TYR A 369 -8.33 -9.22 16.23
C TYR A 369 -7.97 -10.30 15.21
N LEU A 370 -7.65 -9.91 13.97
CA LEU A 370 -7.20 -10.81 12.91
C LEU A 370 -5.91 -11.55 13.29
N VAL A 371 -4.95 -10.85 13.90
CA VAL A 371 -3.70 -11.45 14.39
C VAL A 371 -3.95 -12.35 15.61
N MET A 372 -4.96 -12.05 16.42
CA MET A 372 -5.41 -12.88 17.53
C MET A 372 -6.28 -14.08 17.09
N GLU A 373 -6.53 -14.24 15.79
CA GLU A 373 -7.40 -15.26 15.19
C GLU A 373 -8.88 -15.18 15.62
N ASP A 374 -9.31 -14.03 16.16
CA ASP A 374 -10.71 -13.73 16.46
C ASP A 374 -11.36 -13.10 15.22
N LEU A 375 -11.75 -13.97 14.29
CA LEU A 375 -12.24 -13.57 12.97
C LEU A 375 -13.61 -12.87 13.05
N GLU A 376 -14.43 -13.20 14.04
CA GLU A 376 -15.73 -12.58 14.29
C GLU A 376 -15.58 -11.11 14.68
N ASN A 377 -14.72 -10.80 15.66
CA ASN A 377 -14.48 -9.41 16.03
C ASN A 377 -13.71 -8.64 14.95
N ALA A 378 -12.79 -9.30 14.23
CA ALA A 378 -12.11 -8.67 13.09
C ALA A 378 -13.14 -8.21 12.04
N GLU A 379 -14.07 -9.08 11.64
CA GLU A 379 -15.11 -8.76 10.67
C GLU A 379 -16.10 -7.71 11.19
N LEU A 380 -16.49 -7.77 12.47
CA LEU A 380 -17.39 -6.79 13.08
C LEU A 380 -16.83 -5.37 12.95
N HIS A 381 -15.55 -5.18 13.31
CA HIS A 381 -14.95 -3.85 13.33
C HIS A 381 -14.62 -3.35 11.92
N ILE A 382 -14.23 -4.22 10.98
CA ILE A 382 -14.00 -3.80 9.60
C ILE A 382 -15.29 -3.42 8.88
N ASN A 383 -16.38 -4.18 9.11
CA ASN A 383 -17.69 -3.84 8.54
C ASN A 383 -18.19 -2.51 9.10
N LYS A 384 -18.00 -2.25 10.40
CA LYS A 384 -18.32 -0.95 11.00
C LYS A 384 -17.48 0.19 10.40
N ALA A 385 -16.21 -0.04 10.08
CA ALA A 385 -15.37 0.94 9.37
C ALA A 385 -15.93 1.23 7.97
N LEU A 386 -16.36 0.19 7.25
CA LEU A 386 -16.95 0.28 5.91
C LEU A 386 -18.37 0.86 5.91
N GLU A 387 -19.13 0.73 6.99
CA GLU A 387 -20.41 1.45 7.17
C GLU A 387 -20.18 2.97 7.17
N PHE A 388 -19.07 3.43 7.74
CA PHE A 388 -18.73 4.86 7.74
C PHE A 388 -18.09 5.30 6.43
N ILE A 389 -17.21 4.49 5.84
CA ILE A 389 -16.56 4.78 4.55
C ILE A 389 -16.69 3.56 3.62
N PRO A 390 -17.81 3.45 2.86
CA PRO A 390 -18.07 2.28 2.01
C PRO A 390 -17.06 2.09 0.88
N ASN A 391 -16.43 3.17 0.43
CA ASN A 391 -15.44 3.19 -0.63
C ASN A 391 -14.00 3.28 -0.08
N ASP A 392 -13.73 2.70 1.10
CA ASP A 392 -12.36 2.56 1.61
C ASP A 392 -11.69 1.32 1.00
N SER A 393 -10.77 1.52 0.06
CA SER A 393 -10.03 0.43 -0.60
C SER A 393 -9.29 -0.45 0.41
N ASP A 394 -8.62 0.15 1.40
CA ASP A 394 -7.89 -0.57 2.43
C ASP A 394 -8.85 -1.37 3.32
N GLY A 395 -10.00 -0.79 3.67
CA GLY A 395 -11.03 -1.45 4.46
C GLY A 395 -11.61 -2.69 3.76
N LEU A 396 -11.89 -2.56 2.46
CA LEU A 396 -12.36 -3.66 1.62
C LEU A 396 -11.28 -4.74 1.43
N PHE A 397 -10.02 -4.34 1.32
CA PHE A 397 -8.89 -5.28 1.30
C PHE A 397 -8.81 -6.09 2.60
N SER A 398 -8.84 -5.41 3.76
CA SER A 398 -8.86 -6.09 5.07
C SER A 398 -10.06 -7.02 5.22
N LEU A 399 -11.26 -6.61 4.78
CA LEU A 399 -12.43 -7.49 4.75
C LEU A 399 -12.18 -8.73 3.88
N GLY A 400 -11.58 -8.57 2.70
CA GLY A 400 -11.20 -9.69 1.82
C GLY A 400 -10.24 -10.68 2.50
N VAL A 401 -9.26 -10.18 3.25
CA VAL A 401 -8.34 -11.02 4.03
C VAL A 401 -9.06 -11.79 5.14
N ILE A 402 -9.93 -11.10 5.89
CA ILE A 402 -10.72 -11.70 6.98
C ILE A 402 -11.62 -12.80 6.44
N LEU A 403 -12.38 -12.52 5.37
CA LEU A 403 -13.27 -13.50 4.72
C LEU A 403 -12.49 -14.69 4.16
N SER A 404 -11.30 -14.46 3.60
CA SER A 404 -10.43 -15.56 3.17
C SER A 404 -10.00 -16.45 4.33
N LYS A 405 -9.70 -15.91 5.51
CA LYS A 405 -9.37 -16.72 6.69
C LYS A 405 -10.57 -17.46 7.28
N LYS A 406 -11.77 -16.93 7.06
CA LYS A 406 -13.04 -17.60 7.39
C LYS A 406 -13.48 -18.63 6.36
N GLU A 407 -12.66 -18.89 5.34
CA GLU A 407 -12.96 -19.79 4.21
C GLU A 407 -14.17 -19.33 3.37
N ASP A 408 -14.63 -18.07 3.50
CA ASP A 408 -15.60 -17.46 2.57
C ASP A 408 -14.87 -16.88 1.35
N VAL A 409 -14.51 -17.78 0.44
CA VAL A 409 -13.82 -17.45 -0.80
C VAL A 409 -14.64 -16.50 -1.68
N SER A 410 -15.98 -16.65 -1.69
CA SER A 410 -16.87 -15.84 -2.52
C SER A 410 -16.96 -14.39 -2.05
N GLY A 411 -17.09 -14.19 -0.74
CA GLY A 411 -17.07 -12.88 -0.12
C GLY A 411 -15.70 -12.22 -0.25
N SER A 412 -14.62 -12.99 -0.09
CA SER A 412 -13.24 -12.51 -0.28
C SER A 412 -13.01 -11.96 -1.69
N ILE A 413 -13.38 -12.71 -2.73
CA ILE A 413 -13.30 -12.26 -4.13
C ILE A 413 -14.09 -10.97 -4.33
N THR A 414 -15.33 -10.91 -3.82
CA THR A 414 -16.18 -9.72 -3.96
C THR A 414 -15.57 -8.49 -3.30
N ALA A 415 -15.03 -8.65 -2.09
CA ALA A 415 -14.37 -7.55 -1.36
C ALA A 415 -13.12 -7.05 -2.09
N TYR A 416 -12.26 -7.95 -2.57
CA TYR A 416 -11.09 -7.60 -3.37
C TYR A 416 -11.47 -6.92 -4.69
N GLU A 417 -12.43 -7.45 -5.45
CA GLU A 417 -12.90 -6.83 -6.70
C GLU A 417 -13.44 -5.41 -6.46
N ASN A 418 -14.16 -5.18 -5.36
CA ASN A 418 -14.63 -3.85 -5.00
C ASN A 418 -13.48 -2.91 -4.60
N SER A 419 -12.47 -3.43 -3.90
CA SER A 419 -11.27 -2.66 -3.58
C SER A 419 -10.48 -2.26 -4.84
N LEU A 420 -10.32 -3.17 -5.83
CA LEU A 420 -9.65 -2.87 -7.10
C LEU A 420 -10.35 -1.80 -7.93
N LYS A 421 -11.69 -1.72 -7.87
CA LYS A 421 -12.44 -0.65 -8.54
C LYS A 421 -12.06 0.74 -8.01
N ILE A 422 -11.57 0.81 -6.77
CA ILE A 422 -11.13 2.05 -6.12
C ILE A 422 -9.62 2.24 -6.33
N ASN A 423 -8.82 1.19 -6.11
CA ASN A 423 -7.37 1.21 -6.31
C ASN A 423 -6.88 0.13 -7.28
N GLU A 424 -6.94 0.42 -8.58
CA GLU A 424 -6.52 -0.50 -9.65
C GLU A 424 -5.01 -0.80 -9.69
N ASP A 425 -4.17 0.06 -9.12
CA ASP A 425 -2.70 -0.05 -9.14
C ASP A 425 -2.14 -0.76 -7.89
N ASP A 426 -2.92 -1.63 -7.25
CA ASP A 426 -2.48 -2.37 -6.06
C ASP A 426 -2.03 -3.79 -6.41
N HIS A 427 -0.71 -3.98 -6.50
CA HIS A 427 -0.11 -5.28 -6.82
C HIS A 427 -0.39 -6.37 -5.77
N GLU A 428 -0.50 -6.01 -4.48
CA GLU A 428 -0.80 -6.98 -3.40
C GLU A 428 -2.26 -7.44 -3.52
N LEU A 429 -3.15 -6.53 -3.89
CA LEU A 429 -4.55 -6.85 -4.12
C LEU A 429 -4.71 -7.79 -5.33
N HIS A 430 -4.10 -7.47 -6.48
CA HIS A 430 -4.12 -8.34 -7.67
C HIS A 430 -3.59 -9.75 -7.32
N TYR A 431 -2.50 -9.84 -6.58
CA TYR A 431 -1.94 -11.12 -6.14
C TYR A 431 -2.89 -11.90 -5.23
N ASN A 432 -3.47 -11.27 -4.20
CA ASN A 432 -4.40 -11.94 -3.30
C ASN A 432 -5.68 -12.39 -4.01
N LEU A 433 -6.17 -11.60 -4.96
CA LEU A 433 -7.29 -11.98 -5.81
C LEU A 433 -6.94 -13.17 -6.74
N ALA A 434 -5.73 -13.20 -7.29
CA ALA A 434 -5.24 -14.33 -8.08
C ALA A 434 -5.25 -15.64 -7.25
N LEU A 435 -4.78 -15.60 -6.00
CA LEU A 435 -4.83 -16.75 -5.09
C LEU A 435 -6.25 -17.25 -4.86
N LYS A 436 -7.22 -16.34 -4.69
CA LYS A 436 -8.64 -16.73 -4.53
C LYS A 436 -9.21 -17.31 -5.82
N TYR A 437 -8.85 -16.77 -7.00
CA TYR A 437 -9.26 -17.36 -8.28
C TYR A 437 -8.65 -18.73 -8.54
N ALA A 438 -7.41 -18.96 -8.10
CA ALA A 438 -6.78 -20.28 -8.12
C ALA A 438 -7.58 -21.29 -7.28
N GLU A 439 -8.00 -20.89 -6.08
CA GLU A 439 -8.79 -21.72 -5.16
C GLU A 439 -10.14 -22.16 -5.74
N VAL A 440 -10.81 -21.30 -6.51
CA VAL A 440 -12.06 -21.64 -7.22
C VAL A 440 -11.85 -22.22 -8.63
N GLY A 441 -10.60 -22.47 -9.02
CA GLY A 441 -10.24 -23.05 -10.33
C GLY A 441 -10.48 -22.13 -11.54
N SER A 442 -10.62 -20.82 -11.33
CA SER A 442 -10.81 -19.83 -12.39
C SER A 442 -9.48 -19.41 -13.03
N LYS A 443 -8.86 -20.34 -13.77
CA LYS A 443 -7.49 -20.23 -14.28
C LYS A 443 -7.23 -18.97 -15.15
N ASP A 444 -8.15 -18.59 -16.04
CA ASP A 444 -7.98 -17.40 -16.88
C ASP A 444 -7.90 -16.11 -16.04
N LYS A 445 -8.74 -16.01 -15.01
CA LYS A 445 -8.76 -14.86 -14.11
C LYS A 445 -7.55 -14.85 -13.18
N GLU A 446 -7.14 -16.02 -12.69
CA GLU A 446 -5.91 -16.20 -11.91
C GLU A 446 -4.69 -15.65 -12.67
N LEU A 447 -4.46 -16.11 -13.91
CA LEU A 447 -3.33 -15.68 -14.73
C LEU A 447 -3.38 -14.17 -15.04
N THR A 448 -4.57 -13.64 -15.36
CA THR A 448 -4.76 -12.20 -15.60
C THR A 448 -4.41 -11.37 -14.35
N CYS A 449 -4.79 -11.84 -13.17
CA CYS A 449 -4.48 -11.13 -11.92
C CYS A 449 -2.98 -11.16 -11.61
N TYR A 450 -2.29 -12.28 -11.82
CA TYR A 450 -0.83 -12.30 -11.69
C TYR A 450 -0.14 -11.38 -12.69
N GLU A 451 -0.60 -11.35 -13.94
CA GLU A 451 -0.09 -10.44 -14.96
C GLU A 451 -0.26 -8.98 -14.52
N ASN A 452 -1.43 -8.60 -14.02
CA ASN A 452 -1.68 -7.25 -13.51
C ASN A 452 -0.78 -6.91 -12.30
N ALA A 453 -0.61 -7.83 -11.35
CA ALA A 453 0.29 -7.63 -10.22
C ALA A 453 1.73 -7.32 -10.69
N VAL A 454 2.22 -8.06 -11.69
CA VAL A 454 3.56 -7.88 -12.26
C VAL A 454 3.65 -6.63 -13.15
N ASN A 455 2.58 -6.25 -13.84
CA ASN A 455 2.54 -4.98 -14.60
C ASN A 455 2.66 -3.76 -13.67
N VAL A 456 2.05 -3.83 -12.48
CA VAL A 456 2.17 -2.79 -11.45
C VAL A 456 3.55 -2.85 -10.78
N LYS A 457 4.04 -4.04 -10.42
CA LYS A 457 5.34 -4.26 -9.79
C LYS A 457 6.11 -5.41 -10.48
N PRO A 458 6.99 -5.10 -11.45
CA PRO A 458 7.66 -6.10 -12.29
C PRO A 458 8.54 -7.11 -11.55
N ASP A 459 9.04 -6.76 -10.37
CA ASP A 459 9.92 -7.58 -9.53
C ASP A 459 9.18 -8.24 -8.36
N TYR A 460 7.85 -8.34 -8.40
CA TYR A 460 7.08 -8.96 -7.32
C TYR A 460 7.20 -10.49 -7.34
N GLY A 461 8.21 -11.00 -6.62
CA GLY A 461 8.59 -12.42 -6.58
C GLY A 461 7.44 -13.39 -6.26
N PRO A 462 6.60 -13.15 -5.24
CA PRO A 462 5.46 -14.03 -4.94
C PRO A 462 4.48 -14.20 -6.11
N ALA A 463 4.16 -13.12 -6.84
CA ALA A 463 3.30 -13.20 -8.01
C ALA A 463 3.98 -13.92 -9.18
N LEU A 464 5.26 -13.64 -9.44
CA LEU A 464 6.02 -14.33 -10.50
C LEU A 464 6.14 -15.84 -10.24
N LEU A 465 6.41 -16.24 -9.00
CA LEU A 465 6.50 -17.64 -8.58
C LEU A 465 5.16 -18.37 -8.77
N ASN A 466 4.06 -17.78 -8.32
CA ASN A 466 2.75 -18.45 -8.42
C ASN A 466 2.21 -18.40 -9.85
N TRP A 467 2.51 -17.35 -10.61
CA TRP A 467 2.21 -17.29 -12.05
C TRP A 467 2.93 -18.38 -12.82
N GLY A 468 4.23 -18.57 -12.57
CA GLY A 468 5.00 -19.66 -13.17
C GLY A 468 4.42 -21.03 -12.81
N SER A 469 3.99 -21.22 -11.56
CA SER A 469 3.34 -22.46 -11.12
C SER A 469 2.00 -22.70 -11.85
N ALA A 470 1.16 -21.66 -11.96
CA ALA A 470 -0.11 -21.73 -12.67
C ALA A 470 0.04 -22.02 -14.16
N LEU A 471 1.09 -21.50 -14.80
CA LEU A 471 1.46 -21.80 -16.20
C LEU A 471 2.00 -23.23 -16.35
N ALA A 472 2.76 -23.73 -15.37
CA ALA A 472 3.25 -25.10 -15.38
C ALA A 472 2.11 -26.12 -15.24
N GLU A 473 1.08 -25.81 -14.45
CA GLU A 473 -0.14 -26.62 -14.33
C GLU A 473 -0.92 -26.74 -15.65
N THR A 474 -0.87 -25.70 -16.50
CA THR A 474 -1.44 -25.73 -17.86
C THR A 474 -0.44 -26.20 -18.92
N GLU A 475 0.68 -26.77 -18.49
CA GLU A 475 1.75 -27.29 -19.33
C GLU A 475 2.46 -26.26 -20.23
N ASN A 476 2.26 -24.96 -19.97
CA ASN A 476 2.96 -23.86 -20.65
C ASN A 476 4.34 -23.63 -20.03
N TYR A 477 5.20 -24.63 -20.19
CA TYR A 477 6.50 -24.69 -19.53
C TYR A 477 7.47 -23.60 -19.98
N ASP A 478 7.41 -23.17 -21.25
CA ASP A 478 8.28 -22.12 -21.77
C ASP A 478 8.05 -20.80 -21.06
N GLU A 479 6.79 -20.38 -20.93
CA GLU A 479 6.44 -19.17 -20.19
C GLU A 479 6.68 -19.32 -18.69
N ALA A 480 6.34 -20.48 -18.11
CA ALA A 480 6.61 -20.75 -16.70
C ALA A 480 8.10 -20.59 -16.34
N SER A 481 8.99 -21.10 -17.19
CA SER A 481 10.45 -20.96 -17.04
C SER A 481 10.88 -19.49 -17.05
N VAL A 482 10.30 -18.66 -17.92
CA VAL A 482 10.55 -17.21 -17.94
C VAL A 482 10.12 -16.54 -16.62
N LYS A 483 8.93 -16.89 -16.10
CA LYS A 483 8.44 -16.32 -14.83
C LYS A 483 9.30 -16.74 -13.64
N PHE A 484 9.71 -18.01 -13.57
CA PHE A 484 10.59 -18.46 -12.49
C PHE A 484 11.97 -17.81 -12.55
N ARG A 485 12.55 -17.59 -13.74
CA ARG A 485 13.80 -16.82 -13.87
C ARG A 485 13.66 -15.40 -13.37
N ALA A 486 12.56 -14.71 -13.71
CA ALA A 486 12.30 -13.38 -13.20
C ALA A 486 12.17 -13.36 -11.66
N ALA A 487 11.57 -14.40 -11.07
CA ALA A 487 11.44 -14.54 -9.63
C ALA A 487 12.76 -14.81 -8.88
N LEU A 488 13.84 -15.22 -9.56
CA LEU A 488 15.13 -15.50 -8.91
C LEU A 488 15.76 -14.25 -8.28
N ILE A 489 15.38 -13.05 -8.73
CA ILE A 489 15.89 -11.77 -8.24
C ILE A 489 15.41 -11.48 -6.80
N ASP A 490 14.26 -12.02 -6.41
CA ASP A 490 13.68 -11.80 -5.08
C ASP A 490 14.17 -12.87 -4.09
N THR A 491 15.05 -12.45 -3.18
CA THR A 491 15.69 -13.29 -2.15
C THR A 491 14.70 -14.11 -1.31
N GLU A 492 13.48 -13.62 -1.11
CA GLU A 492 12.47 -14.32 -0.29
C GLU A 492 11.98 -15.60 -0.99
N VAL A 493 11.93 -15.59 -2.32
CA VAL A 493 11.41 -16.69 -3.13
C VAL A 493 12.46 -17.40 -3.98
N THR A 494 13.71 -16.91 -4.04
CA THR A 494 14.77 -17.42 -4.93
C THR A 494 14.91 -18.95 -4.90
N LEU A 495 14.97 -19.58 -3.73
CA LEU A 495 15.12 -21.05 -3.66
C LEU A 495 13.87 -21.80 -4.14
N LYS A 496 12.66 -21.28 -3.85
CA LYS A 496 11.40 -21.85 -4.34
C LYS A 496 11.33 -21.73 -5.87
N ALA A 497 11.68 -20.56 -6.39
CA ALA A 497 11.75 -20.29 -7.82
C ALA A 497 12.78 -21.18 -8.52
N ALA A 498 13.97 -21.39 -7.94
CA ALA A 498 15.01 -22.26 -8.49
C ALA A 498 14.56 -23.73 -8.57
N VAL A 499 13.89 -24.24 -7.53
CA VAL A 499 13.32 -25.61 -7.55
C VAL A 499 12.28 -25.75 -8.66
N ASN A 500 11.38 -24.79 -8.78
CA ASN A 500 10.32 -24.84 -9.79
C ASN A 500 10.87 -24.65 -11.21
N LEU A 501 11.85 -23.76 -11.40
CA LEU A 501 12.58 -23.58 -12.65
C LEU A 501 13.23 -24.89 -13.09
N ALA A 502 14.00 -25.54 -12.21
CA ALA A 502 14.66 -26.80 -12.50
C ALA A 502 13.64 -27.89 -12.88
N THR A 503 12.50 -27.93 -12.19
CA THR A 503 11.45 -28.92 -12.45
C THR A 503 10.85 -28.73 -13.84
N VAL A 504 10.50 -27.50 -14.19
CA VAL A 504 9.92 -27.18 -15.49
C VAL A 504 10.92 -27.32 -16.62
N ASP A 505 12.16 -26.88 -16.44
CA ASP A 505 13.22 -27.01 -17.45
C ASP A 505 13.60 -28.48 -17.70
N ASN A 506 13.54 -29.34 -16.68
CA ASN A 506 13.70 -30.78 -16.87
C ASN A 506 12.58 -31.37 -17.74
N LEU A 507 11.32 -30.94 -17.54
CA LEU A 507 10.19 -31.36 -18.37
C LEU A 507 10.29 -30.81 -19.80
N ARG A 508 10.74 -29.57 -19.98
CA ARG A 508 11.00 -28.96 -21.31
C ARG A 508 12.09 -29.72 -22.05
N ALA A 509 13.20 -29.97 -21.39
CA ALA A 509 14.31 -30.73 -21.98
C ALA A 509 13.86 -32.14 -22.39
N ASN A 510 13.03 -32.81 -21.59
CA ASN A 510 12.45 -34.09 -21.95
C ASN A 510 11.54 -34.00 -23.19
N ARG A 511 10.68 -32.97 -23.29
CA ARG A 511 9.85 -32.74 -24.48
C ARG A 511 10.69 -32.52 -25.74
N LEU A 512 11.73 -31.70 -25.64
CA LEU A 512 12.67 -31.44 -26.73
C LEU A 512 13.39 -32.73 -27.16
N ALA A 513 13.90 -33.50 -26.19
CA ALA A 513 14.60 -34.75 -26.46
C ALA A 513 13.70 -35.80 -27.14
N VAL A 514 12.46 -35.95 -26.67
CA VAL A 514 11.44 -36.83 -27.31
C VAL A 514 11.07 -36.32 -28.70
N GLY A 515 11.03 -35.00 -28.90
CA GLY A 515 10.83 -34.36 -30.20
C GLY A 515 12.03 -34.45 -31.15
N GLY A 516 13.16 -35.01 -30.70
CA GLY A 516 14.39 -35.17 -31.48
C GLY A 516 15.35 -33.97 -31.41
N ASP A 517 14.99 -32.89 -30.72
CA ASP A 517 15.87 -31.74 -30.49
C ASP A 517 16.73 -31.95 -29.23
N LEU A 518 17.71 -32.84 -29.36
CA LEU A 518 18.68 -33.09 -28.28
C LEU A 518 19.61 -31.89 -28.04
N GLY A 519 19.81 -31.02 -29.04
CA GLY A 519 20.62 -29.81 -28.90
C GLY A 519 19.96 -28.80 -27.98
N GLY A 520 18.69 -28.46 -28.26
CA GLY A 520 17.89 -27.58 -27.40
C GLY A 520 17.72 -28.15 -25.99
N ALA A 521 17.57 -29.47 -25.85
CA ALA A 521 17.52 -30.11 -24.53
C ALA A 521 18.79 -29.88 -23.71
N VAL A 522 19.98 -29.95 -24.33
CA VAL A 522 21.26 -29.65 -23.67
C VAL A 522 21.33 -28.18 -23.24
N GLU A 523 20.92 -27.25 -24.10
CA GLU A 523 20.95 -25.81 -23.80
C GLU A 523 20.07 -25.46 -22.60
N VAL A 524 18.83 -25.96 -22.57
CA VAL A 524 17.90 -25.76 -21.45
C VAL A 524 18.47 -26.31 -20.15
N LEU A 525 18.98 -27.54 -20.15
CA LEU A 525 19.49 -28.18 -18.94
C LEU A 525 20.74 -27.48 -18.39
N LYS A 526 21.67 -27.07 -19.26
CA LYS A 526 22.88 -26.34 -18.83
C LYS A 526 22.56 -24.99 -18.23
N GLY A 527 21.70 -24.20 -18.90
CA GLY A 527 21.29 -22.88 -18.39
C GLY A 527 20.60 -23.01 -17.02
N SER A 528 19.65 -23.94 -16.90
CA SER A 528 18.95 -24.20 -15.65
C SER A 528 19.91 -24.65 -14.53
N LEU A 529 20.90 -25.49 -14.84
CA LEU A 529 21.90 -25.95 -13.87
C LEU A 529 22.74 -24.78 -13.32
N GLU A 530 23.17 -23.86 -14.18
CA GLU A 530 23.93 -22.66 -13.78
C GLU A 530 23.09 -21.75 -12.88
N GLU A 531 21.84 -21.48 -13.27
CA GLU A 531 20.90 -20.63 -12.53
C GLU A 531 20.60 -21.21 -11.14
N VAL A 532 20.34 -22.52 -11.06
CA VAL A 532 20.02 -23.21 -9.79
C VAL A 532 21.24 -23.29 -8.88
N LYS A 533 22.44 -23.58 -9.43
CA LYS A 533 23.69 -23.58 -8.64
C LYS A 533 23.98 -22.19 -8.08
N LYS A 534 23.77 -21.13 -8.87
CA LYS A 534 23.90 -19.74 -8.41
C LYS A 534 22.92 -19.44 -7.28
N ALA A 535 21.63 -19.78 -7.45
CA ALA A 535 20.60 -19.59 -6.42
C ALA A 535 20.91 -20.32 -5.11
N ILE A 536 21.50 -21.53 -5.19
CA ILE A 536 21.96 -22.29 -4.01
C ILE A 536 23.09 -21.56 -3.28
N LEU A 537 24.04 -20.94 -4.02
CA LEU A 537 25.14 -20.19 -3.42
C LEU A 537 24.62 -18.92 -2.75
N GLU A 538 23.76 -18.16 -3.42
CA GLU A 538 23.17 -16.93 -2.89
C GLU A 538 22.28 -17.22 -1.66
N GLY A 539 21.37 -18.20 -1.77
CA GLY A 539 20.50 -18.61 -0.68
C GLY A 539 21.21 -19.31 0.49
N ALA A 540 22.47 -19.72 0.34
CA ALA A 540 23.29 -20.24 1.44
C ALA A 540 24.06 -19.14 2.18
N VAL A 541 24.26 -17.98 1.56
CA VAL A 541 24.92 -16.80 2.16
C VAL A 541 23.92 -15.99 2.97
N ASP A 542 22.70 -15.83 2.45
CA ASP A 542 21.62 -15.25 3.23
C ASP A 542 21.22 -16.23 4.32
N LYS A 543 21.19 -15.75 5.57
CA LYS A 543 20.57 -16.49 6.67
C LYS A 543 19.09 -16.62 6.36
N ILE A 544 18.69 -17.59 5.56
CA ILE A 544 17.30 -18.01 5.45
C ILE A 544 16.99 -18.70 6.80
N VAL A 545 16.69 -17.87 7.80
CA VAL A 545 16.42 -18.25 9.19
C VAL A 545 15.05 -18.91 9.23
N GLY A 546 14.98 -20.21 8.96
CA GLY A 546 13.74 -20.98 9.11
C GLY A 546 13.85 -22.42 8.61
N SER A 547 13.03 -23.31 9.17
CA SER A 547 12.95 -24.72 8.75
C SER A 547 12.55 -24.89 7.29
N GLU A 548 11.71 -24.00 6.75
CA GLU A 548 11.32 -24.02 5.34
C GLU A 548 12.49 -23.75 4.40
N GLY A 549 13.36 -22.78 4.73
CA GLY A 549 14.52 -22.43 3.90
C GLY A 549 15.49 -23.60 3.72
N GLY A 550 15.76 -24.32 4.81
CA GLY A 550 16.57 -25.54 4.79
C GLY A 550 15.96 -26.65 3.91
N GLU A 551 14.63 -26.79 3.93
CA GLU A 551 13.94 -27.76 3.09
C GLU A 551 14.07 -27.43 1.59
N TYR A 552 13.82 -26.18 1.20
CA TYR A 552 13.97 -25.76 -0.20
C TYR A 552 15.42 -25.81 -0.67
N LEU A 553 16.38 -25.52 0.20
CA LEU A 553 17.79 -25.68 -0.11
C LEU A 553 18.16 -27.15 -0.38
N ALA A 554 17.61 -28.08 0.40
CA ALA A 554 17.78 -29.52 0.14
C ALA A 554 17.13 -29.94 -1.18
N LYS A 555 15.89 -29.48 -1.45
CA LYS A 555 15.19 -29.71 -2.72
C LYS A 555 15.96 -29.17 -3.91
N ALA A 556 16.46 -27.93 -3.85
CA ALA A 556 17.21 -27.29 -4.92
C ALA A 556 18.46 -28.12 -5.28
N ARG A 557 19.21 -28.58 -4.28
CA ARG A 557 20.39 -29.41 -4.54
C ARG A 557 20.04 -30.80 -5.07
N LYS A 558 18.89 -31.38 -4.69
CA LYS A 558 18.39 -32.61 -5.32
C LYS A 558 18.07 -32.37 -6.80
N MET A 559 17.48 -31.22 -7.13
CA MET A 559 17.20 -30.85 -8.53
C MET A 559 18.47 -30.70 -9.37
N VAL A 560 19.59 -30.24 -8.81
CA VAL A 560 20.90 -30.23 -9.50
C VAL A 560 21.29 -31.64 -9.96
N VAL A 561 21.07 -32.65 -9.12
CA VAL A 561 21.34 -34.05 -9.49
C VAL A 561 20.39 -34.53 -10.58
N GLU A 562 19.10 -34.22 -10.47
CA GLU A 562 18.10 -34.63 -11.48
C GLU A 562 18.35 -34.01 -12.85
N LEU A 563 18.65 -32.71 -12.90
CA LEU A 563 19.05 -32.01 -14.13
C LEU A 563 20.33 -32.60 -14.73
N SER A 564 21.34 -32.87 -13.89
CA SER A 564 22.60 -33.46 -14.35
C SER A 564 22.40 -34.87 -14.90
N VAL A 565 21.52 -35.66 -14.28
CA VAL A 565 21.21 -37.00 -14.76
C VAL A 565 20.52 -36.95 -16.13
N MET A 566 19.54 -36.06 -16.29
CA MET A 566 18.89 -35.86 -17.59
C MET A 566 19.90 -35.37 -18.64
N LEU A 567 20.79 -34.44 -18.28
CA LEU A 567 21.81 -33.92 -19.19
C LEU A 567 22.76 -35.01 -19.68
N GLY A 568 23.25 -35.85 -18.77
CA GLY A 568 24.08 -37.00 -19.14
C GLY A 568 23.36 -37.99 -20.06
N GLN A 569 22.06 -38.24 -19.84
CA GLN A 569 21.25 -39.09 -20.73
C GLN A 569 21.08 -38.49 -22.14
N VAL A 570 20.85 -37.18 -22.24
CA VAL A 570 20.79 -36.49 -23.53
C VAL A 570 22.13 -36.56 -24.27
N PHE A 571 23.26 -36.43 -23.55
CA PHE A 571 24.59 -36.62 -24.14
C PHE A 571 24.83 -38.04 -24.67
N VAL A 572 24.36 -39.07 -23.96
CA VAL A 572 24.38 -40.45 -24.48
C VAL A 572 23.59 -40.56 -25.79
N GLY A 573 22.40 -39.96 -25.86
CA GLY A 573 21.61 -39.90 -27.10
C GLY A 573 22.34 -39.23 -28.25
N LEU A 574 23.15 -38.20 -27.95
CA LEU A 574 24.04 -37.51 -28.89
C LEU A 574 25.34 -38.27 -29.21
N LYS A 575 25.58 -39.44 -28.61
CA LYS A 575 26.84 -40.21 -28.69
C LYS A 575 28.06 -39.44 -28.18
N LYS A 576 27.84 -38.53 -27.23
CA LYS A 576 28.84 -37.70 -26.54
C LYS A 576 29.18 -38.34 -25.19
N LEU A 577 29.88 -39.47 -25.22
CA LEU A 577 30.10 -40.29 -24.03
C LEU A 577 31.09 -39.65 -23.06
N GLU A 578 32.06 -38.89 -23.55
CA GLU A 578 33.00 -38.12 -22.74
C GLU A 578 32.28 -37.04 -21.92
N GLU A 579 31.42 -36.26 -22.56
CA GLU A 579 30.64 -35.23 -21.87
C GLU A 579 29.62 -35.84 -20.88
N ALA A 580 29.02 -36.98 -21.22
CA ALA A 580 28.15 -37.71 -20.29
C ALA A 580 28.93 -38.18 -19.05
N GLU A 581 30.12 -38.74 -19.24
CA GLU A 581 30.99 -39.18 -18.14
C GLU A 581 31.38 -38.03 -17.22
N GLU A 582 31.78 -36.88 -17.78
CA GLU A 582 32.16 -35.69 -17.02
C GLU A 582 31.03 -35.21 -16.09
N VAL A 583 29.80 -35.12 -16.62
CA VAL A 583 28.62 -34.73 -15.84
C VAL A 583 28.37 -35.70 -14.69
N PHE A 584 28.43 -37.01 -14.92
CA PHE A 584 28.17 -37.98 -13.85
C PHE A 584 29.29 -38.03 -12.81
N ARG A 585 30.54 -37.79 -13.20
CA ARG A 585 31.66 -37.64 -12.26
C ARG A 585 31.51 -36.40 -11.39
N GLU A 586 31.01 -35.30 -11.96
CA GLU A 586 30.69 -34.11 -11.17
C GLU A 586 29.61 -34.42 -10.12
N VAL A 587 28.53 -35.10 -10.51
CA VAL A 587 27.46 -35.51 -9.59
C VAL A 587 27.99 -36.38 -8.46
N THR A 588 28.78 -37.42 -8.75
CA THR A 588 29.30 -38.32 -7.71
C THR A 588 30.31 -37.65 -6.79
N ARG A 589 31.01 -36.60 -7.27
CA ARG A 589 31.91 -35.78 -6.45
C ARG A 589 31.15 -34.81 -5.55
N GLU A 590 30.13 -34.14 -6.07
CA GLU A 590 29.33 -33.16 -5.31
C GLU A 590 28.35 -33.82 -4.34
N ARG A 591 27.85 -35.00 -4.72
CA ARG A 591 26.79 -35.75 -4.02
C ARG A 591 27.11 -37.25 -3.98
N PRO A 592 28.16 -37.66 -3.25
CA PRO A 592 28.58 -39.05 -3.18
C PRO A 592 27.50 -39.97 -2.56
N GLU A 593 26.57 -39.44 -1.79
CA GLU A 593 25.44 -40.16 -1.20
C GLU A 593 24.30 -40.46 -2.19
N GLU A 594 24.26 -39.79 -3.35
CA GLU A 594 23.18 -39.94 -4.33
C GLU A 594 23.44 -41.09 -5.30
N VAL A 595 22.79 -42.22 -5.03
CA VAL A 595 22.97 -43.48 -5.78
C VAL A 595 22.70 -43.34 -7.29
N LYS A 596 21.80 -42.42 -7.70
CA LYS A 596 21.46 -42.20 -9.11
C LYS A 596 22.68 -41.76 -9.94
N GLY A 597 23.55 -40.92 -9.38
CA GLY A 597 24.78 -40.47 -10.05
C GLY A 597 25.74 -41.62 -10.30
N TRP A 598 25.97 -42.46 -9.29
CA TRP A 598 26.84 -43.63 -9.40
C TRP A 598 26.32 -44.68 -10.38
N MET A 599 25.01 -44.97 -10.35
CA MET A 599 24.38 -45.89 -11.31
C MET A 599 24.55 -45.40 -12.76
N ALA A 600 24.39 -44.10 -12.99
CA ALA A 600 24.53 -43.53 -14.31
C ALA A 600 26.00 -43.52 -14.79
N LEU A 601 26.95 -43.17 -13.91
CA LEU A 601 28.39 -43.25 -14.21
C LEU A 601 28.82 -44.68 -14.55
N GLY A 602 28.37 -45.67 -13.78
CA GLY A 602 28.67 -47.08 -14.04
C GLY A 602 28.20 -47.54 -15.42
N ARG A 603 26.99 -47.15 -15.83
CA ARG A 603 26.47 -47.45 -17.18
C ARG A 603 27.30 -46.82 -18.30
N ILE A 604 27.78 -45.57 -18.11
CA ILE A 604 28.64 -44.93 -19.12
C ILE A 604 29.97 -45.67 -19.25
N LEU A 605 30.60 -46.03 -18.14
CA LEU A 605 31.86 -46.77 -18.16
C LEU A 605 31.70 -48.15 -18.82
N GLU A 606 30.58 -48.84 -18.57
CA GLU A 606 30.24 -50.09 -19.27
C GLU A 606 30.08 -49.88 -20.78
N MET A 607 29.40 -48.81 -21.22
CA MET A 607 29.24 -48.48 -22.65
C MET A 607 30.58 -48.13 -23.32
N LYS A 608 31.54 -47.60 -22.56
CA LYS A 608 32.90 -47.29 -23.03
C LYS A 608 33.85 -48.49 -22.98
N GLU A 609 33.36 -49.69 -22.63
CA GLU A 609 34.18 -50.89 -22.43
C GLU A 609 35.32 -50.67 -21.42
N ALA A 610 35.11 -49.80 -20.43
CA ALA A 610 36.07 -49.57 -19.37
C ALA A 610 36.12 -50.78 -18.43
N GLU A 611 37.12 -51.64 -18.61
CA GLU A 611 37.37 -52.78 -17.74
C GLU A 611 38.36 -52.40 -16.62
N GLY A 612 38.07 -52.80 -15.37
CA GLY A 612 39.04 -52.68 -14.28
C GLY A 612 38.47 -52.34 -12.91
N GLU A 613 39.40 -52.02 -11.99
CA GLU A 613 39.17 -51.78 -10.56
C GLU A 613 38.17 -50.65 -10.29
N GLU A 614 38.08 -49.65 -11.17
CA GLU A 614 37.17 -48.51 -11.01
C GLU A 614 35.70 -48.89 -11.13
N LEU A 615 35.34 -49.73 -12.11
CA LEU A 615 33.96 -50.17 -12.30
C LEU A 615 33.49 -51.03 -11.12
N GLU A 616 34.36 -51.88 -10.58
CA GLU A 616 34.07 -52.66 -9.37
C GLU A 616 33.91 -51.78 -8.12
N LYS A 617 34.71 -50.72 -7.99
CA LYS A 617 34.52 -49.72 -6.93
C LYS A 617 33.15 -49.05 -7.04
N ILE A 618 32.75 -48.61 -8.23
CA ILE A 618 31.43 -47.99 -8.44
C ILE A 618 30.31 -48.98 -8.12
N LYS A 619 30.40 -50.24 -8.57
CA LYS A 619 29.42 -51.29 -8.24
C LYS A 619 29.34 -51.57 -6.72
N SER A 620 30.46 -51.46 -6.00
CA SER A 620 30.49 -51.58 -4.55
C SER A 620 29.77 -50.41 -3.87
N VAL A 621 30.06 -49.17 -4.28
CA VAL A 621 29.42 -47.95 -3.76
C VAL A 621 27.91 -47.99 -4.02
N VAL A 622 27.49 -48.40 -5.22
CA VAL A 622 26.06 -48.56 -5.55
C VAL A 622 25.40 -49.58 -4.61
N ARG A 623 26.02 -50.75 -4.36
CA ARG A 623 25.48 -51.76 -3.43
C ARG A 623 25.32 -51.22 -2.01
N GLU A 624 26.33 -50.51 -1.52
CA GLU A 624 26.32 -49.89 -0.19
C GLU A 624 25.19 -48.86 -0.05
N LEU A 625 25.07 -47.94 -1.01
CA LEU A 625 24.06 -46.89 -1.00
C LEU A 625 22.63 -47.40 -1.28
N SER A 626 22.48 -48.48 -2.06
CA SER A 626 21.17 -49.03 -2.43
C SER A 626 20.54 -49.87 -1.32
N GLY A 627 21.30 -50.27 -0.29
CA GLY A 627 20.86 -51.21 0.75
C GLY A 627 20.42 -52.58 0.22
N ARG A 628 20.71 -52.89 -1.05
CA ARG A 628 20.42 -54.17 -1.70
C ARG A 628 21.74 -54.90 -1.91
N GLY A 629 21.89 -56.01 -1.19
CA GLY A 629 23.00 -56.96 -1.34
C GLY A 629 23.01 -57.64 -2.69
#